data_AF-A0A9Q0VR05-F1
#
_entry.id   AF-A0A9Q0VR05-F1
#
_cell.length_a   1.000
_cell.length_b   1.000
_cell.length_c   1.000
_cell.angle_alpha   90.00
_cell.angle_beta   90.00
_cell.angle_gamma   90.00
#
_symmetry.space_group_name_H-M   'P 1'
#
loop_
_entity.id
_entity.type
_entity.pdbx_description
1 polymer ?
#
loop_
_entity_poly.entity_id
_entity_poly.type
_entity_poly.pdbx_seq_one_letter_code
_entity_poly.pdbx_strand_id
1 'polypeptide(L)' 'MAKFSVSWCFSLLQIFGFLAIGSSAREEIGIYELKQGNLSVKLTNYGAHIISLVVPDKHGKLADVVLGYDTIKEYKRHA' A
#
# COMPACT_ATOMS: atom_id res chain seq x y z
N MET A 1 25.96 -45.05 24.14
CA MET A 1 25.06 -45.09 22.97
C MET A 1 23.87 -44.14 23.20
N ALA A 2 24.11 -42.83 23.23
CA ALA A 2 23.04 -41.82 23.45
C ALA A 2 23.42 -40.43 22.89
N LYS A 3 24.22 -40.36 21.82
CA LYS A 3 24.73 -39.10 21.25
C LYS A 3 23.94 -38.58 20.04
N PHE A 4 23.05 -39.39 19.47
CA PHE A 4 22.33 -39.06 18.23
C PHE A 4 20.95 -38.42 18.43
N SER A 5 20.37 -38.48 19.62
CA SER A 5 18.97 -38.05 19.85
C SER A 5 18.82 -36.51 19.99
N VAL A 6 19.83 -35.80 20.49
CA VAL A 6 19.75 -34.34 20.69
C VAL A 6 20.13 -33.56 19.43
N SER A 7 21.04 -34.10 18.60
CA SER A 7 21.52 -33.43 17.38
C SER A 7 20.44 -33.35 16.29
N TRP A 8 19.53 -34.32 16.22
CA TRP A 8 18.46 -34.31 15.22
C TRP A 8 17.31 -33.38 15.60
N CYS A 9 17.10 -33.15 16.90
CA CYS A 9 16.10 -32.22 17.42
C CYS A 9 16.50 -30.75 17.16
N PHE A 10 17.79 -30.44 17.23
CA PHE A 10 18.32 -29.12 16.85
C PHE A 10 18.14 -28.80 15.37
N SER A 11 18.26 -29.80 14.50
CA SER A 11 18.06 -29.63 13.05
C SER A 11 16.60 -29.37 12.68
N LEU A 12 15.65 -29.96 13.41
CA LEU A 12 14.21 -29.72 13.25
C LEU A 12 13.77 -28.33 13.73
N LEU A 13 14.41 -27.79 14.78
CA LEU A 13 14.10 -26.47 15.32
C LEU A 13 14.51 -25.33 14.36
N GLN A 14 15.61 -25.49 13.62
CA GLN A 14 16.06 -24.47 12.65
C GLN A 14 15.12 -24.35 11.44
N ILE A 15 14.47 -25.44 11.03
CA ILE A 15 13.51 -25.45 9.91
C ILE A 15 12.22 -24.73 10.30
N PHE A 16 11.77 -24.88 11.55
CA PHE A 16 10.57 -24.19 12.05
C PHE A 16 10.77 -22.67 12.20
N GLY A 17 11.97 -22.25 12.63
CA GLY A 17 12.30 -20.82 12.76
C GLY A 17 12.37 -20.07 11.44
N PHE A 18 12.79 -20.73 10.36
CA PHE A 18 12.89 -20.10 9.03
C PHE A 18 11.54 -19.96 8.33
N LEU A 19 10.57 -20.86 8.60
CA LEU A 19 9.26 -20.84 7.96
C LEU A 19 8.32 -19.74 8.50
N ALA A 20 8.55 -19.25 9.73
CA ALA A 20 7.70 -18.27 10.38
C ALA A 20 8.03 -16.79 10.03
N ILE A 21 9.08 -16.52 9.24
CA ILE A 21 9.57 -15.13 8.99
C ILE A 21 9.09 -14.58 7.62
N GLY A 22 8.31 -15.33 6.85
CA GLY A 22 8.11 -15.04 5.42
C GLY A 22 6.80 -14.37 4.98
N SER A 23 5.83 -14.14 5.84
CA SER A 23 4.50 -13.66 5.40
C SER A 23 4.35 -12.15 5.57
N SER A 24 5.07 -11.37 4.78
CA SER A 24 4.73 -9.97 4.57
C SER A 24 3.46 -9.91 3.71
N ALA A 25 2.30 -9.82 4.34
CA ALA A 25 1.07 -9.48 3.65
C ALA A 25 1.27 -8.12 2.96
N ARG A 26 1.48 -8.13 1.65
CA ARG A 26 1.68 -6.91 0.88
C ARG A 26 0.29 -6.34 0.60
N GLU A 27 -0.04 -5.24 1.25
CA GLU A 27 -1.27 -4.52 0.95
C GLU A 27 -1.18 -3.98 -0.49
N GLU A 28 -2.20 -4.25 -1.30
CA GLU A 28 -2.25 -3.75 -2.67
C GLU A 28 -2.45 -2.23 -2.67
N ILE A 29 -1.70 -1.53 -3.50
CA ILE A 29 -1.86 -0.08 -3.63
C ILE A 29 -3.04 0.19 -4.56
N GLY A 30 -4.07 0.79 -3.99
CA GLY A 30 -5.31 1.15 -4.65
C GLY A 30 -5.48 2.65 -4.81
N ILE A 31 -6.46 3.02 -5.62
CA ILE A 31 -7.02 4.37 -5.71
C ILE A 31 -8.49 4.27 -5.31
N TYR A 32 -8.91 5.16 -4.42
CA TYR A 32 -10.25 5.23 -3.88
C TYR A 32 -10.86 6.57 -4.25
N GLU A 33 -12.13 6.57 -4.66
CA GLU A 33 -12.88 7.77 -5.02
C GLU A 33 -13.99 8.03 -4.00
N LEU A 34 -14.01 9.24 -3.46
CA LEU A 34 -15.12 9.77 -2.67
C LEU A 34 -15.84 10.81 -3.52
N LYS A 35 -17.15 10.65 -3.70
CA LYS A 35 -17.95 11.54 -4.55
C LYS A 35 -19.20 12.02 -3.82
N GLN A 36 -19.44 13.33 -3.87
CA GLN A 36 -20.65 13.96 -3.36
C GLN A 36 -21.10 15.07 -4.32
N GLY A 37 -22.16 14.81 -5.08
CA GLY A 37 -22.66 15.75 -6.09
C GLY A 37 -21.58 16.12 -7.11
N ASN A 38 -21.25 17.41 -7.17
CA ASN A 38 -20.25 18.00 -8.07
C ASN A 38 -18.81 18.00 -7.50
N LEU A 39 -18.61 17.41 -6.32
CA LEU A 39 -17.29 17.25 -5.69
C LEU A 39 -16.85 15.79 -5.82
N SER A 40 -15.63 15.55 -6.28
CA SER A 40 -14.98 14.23 -6.26
C SER A 40 -13.55 14.34 -5.77
N VAL A 41 -13.13 13.41 -4.93
CA VAL A 41 -11.76 13.28 -4.42
C VAL A 41 -11.26 11.89 -4.74
N LYS A 42 -10.06 11.79 -5.32
CA LYS A 42 -9.35 10.52 -5.44
C LYS A 42 -8.13 10.53 -4.56
N LEU A 43 -7.93 9.44 -3.82
CA LEU A 43 -6.77 9.24 -2.96
C LEU A 43 -6.23 7.82 -3.08
N THR A 44 -4.95 7.64 -2.79
CA THR A 44 -4.31 6.33 -2.73
C THR A 44 -4.02 5.92 -1.29
N ASN A 45 -4.11 4.62 -0.97
CA ASN A 45 -3.64 4.10 0.32
C ASN A 45 -2.11 4.13 0.45
N TYR A 46 -1.37 4.49 -0.60
CA TYR A 46 0.05 4.80 -0.50
C TYR A 46 0.25 6.19 0.10
N GLY A 47 0.58 6.25 1.40
CA GLY A 47 0.86 7.52 2.09
C GLY A 47 -0.35 8.45 2.24
N ALA A 48 -1.57 7.96 1.95
CA ALA A 48 -2.81 8.74 1.96
C ALA A 48 -2.77 9.98 1.04
N HIS A 49 -2.02 9.93 -0.07
CA HIS A 49 -1.94 11.04 -1.01
C HIS A 49 -3.28 11.28 -1.72
N ILE A 50 -3.73 12.54 -1.72
CA ILE A 50 -4.78 13.02 -2.62
C ILE A 50 -4.15 13.21 -4.00
N ILE A 51 -4.73 12.55 -5.00
CA ILE A 51 -4.23 12.57 -6.37
C ILE A 51 -5.14 13.35 -7.34
N SER A 52 -6.37 13.66 -6.92
CA SER A 52 -7.32 14.48 -7.69
C SER A 52 -8.37 15.07 -6.75
N LEU A 53 -8.73 16.34 -6.97
CA LEU A 53 -9.84 17.00 -6.29
C LEU A 53 -10.61 17.84 -7.32
N VAL A 54 -11.73 17.29 -7.79
CA VAL A 54 -12.61 17.97 -8.74
C VAL A 54 -13.68 18.74 -7.99
N VAL A 55 -13.70 20.06 -8.19
CA VAL A 55 -14.64 20.99 -7.54
C VAL A 55 -15.18 22.03 -8.53
N PRO A 56 -16.40 22.56 -8.33
CA PRO A 56 -16.93 23.65 -9.14
C PRO A 56 -16.31 24.99 -8.75
N ASP A 57 -16.04 25.83 -9.75
CA ASP A 57 -15.74 27.24 -9.56
C ASP A 57 -17.00 28.09 -9.28
N LYS A 58 -16.85 29.41 -9.19
CA LYS A 58 -17.94 30.35 -8.96
C LYS A 58 -19.03 30.37 -10.05
N HIS A 59 -18.75 29.81 -11.22
CA HIS A 59 -19.67 29.67 -12.34
C HIS A 59 -20.18 28.23 -12.52
N GLY A 60 -19.84 27.32 -11.60
CA GLY A 60 -20.21 25.90 -11.64
C GLY A 60 -19.33 25.06 -12.56
N LYS A 61 -18.24 25.60 -13.12
CA LYS A 61 -17.33 24.85 -13.98
C LYS A 61 -16.42 23.96 -13.11
N LEU A 62 -16.41 22.67 -13.39
CA LEU A 62 -15.58 21.71 -12.68
C LEU A 62 -14.12 21.80 -13.13
N ALA A 63 -13.20 21.78 -12.18
CA ALA A 63 -11.77 21.66 -12.43
C ALA A 63 -11.11 20.79 -11.35
N ASP A 64 -10.08 20.04 -11.74
CA ASP A 64 -9.16 19.43 -10.79
C ASP A 64 -8.18 20.50 -10.29
N VAL A 65 -8.06 20.63 -8.98
CA VAL A 65 -7.22 21.66 -8.33
C VAL A 65 -6.00 21.06 -7.62
N VAL A 66 -5.80 19.75 -7.69
CA VAL A 66 -4.64 19.09 -7.09
C VAL A 66 -3.50 19.01 -8.10
N LEU A 67 -2.32 19.47 -7.69
CA LEU A 67 -1.08 19.21 -8.40
C LEU A 67 -0.59 17.82 -8.00
N GLY A 68 -0.19 17.02 -8.98
CA GLY A 68 0.25 15.66 -8.71
C GLY A 68 0.75 14.97 -9.97
N TYR A 69 0.95 13.67 -9.83
CA TYR A 69 1.37 12.79 -10.92
C TYR A 69 0.21 11.92 -11.40
N ASP A 70 0.32 11.44 -12.64
CA ASP A 70 -0.70 10.59 -13.26
C ASP A 70 -0.65 9.16 -12.72
N THR A 71 0.51 8.71 -12.20
CA THR A 71 0.71 7.32 -11.78
C THR A 71 1.32 7.16 -10.38
N ILE A 72 0.93 6.08 -9.70
CA ILE A 72 1.51 5.69 -8.40
C ILE A 72 3.02 5.42 -8.48
N LYS A 73 3.53 5.04 -9.66
CA LYS A 73 4.97 4.84 -9.87
C LYS A 73 5.76 6.13 -9.72
N GLU A 74 5.17 7.27 -10.11
CA GLU A 74 5.81 8.58 -9.97
C GLU A 74 5.81 9.04 -8.52
N TYR A 75 4.70 8.85 -7.81
CA TYR A 75 4.67 9.07 -6.36
C TYR A 75 5.74 8.24 -5.65
N LYS A 76 5.93 6.97 -5.99
CA LYS A 76 7.01 6.13 -5.43
C LYS A 76 8.43 6.60 -5.76
N ARG A 77 8.62 7.31 -6.87
CA ARG A 77 9.94 7.77 -7.33
C ARG A 77 10.34 9.07 -6.64
N HIS A 78 9.36 9.89 -6.29
CA HIS A 78 9.55 11.25 -5.77
C HIS A 78 9.14 11.41 -4.30
N ALA A 79 8.71 10.34 -3.64
CA ALA A 79 8.46 10.28 -2.20
C ALA A 79 9.75 10.18 -1.39
#